data_AF-A0A447JIL7-F1
#
_entry.id   AF-A0A447JIL7-F1
#
_cell.length_a   1.000
_cell.length_b   1.000
_cell.length_c   1.000
_cell.angle_alpha   90.00
_cell.angle_beta   90.00
_cell.angle_gamma   90.00
#
_symmetry.space_group_name_H-M   'P 1'
#
loop_
_entity.id
_entity.type
_entity.pdbx_description
1 polymer ?
#
loop_
_entity_poly.entity_id
_entity_poly.type
_entity_poly.pdbx_seq_one_letter_code
_entity_poly.pdbx_strand_id
1 'polypeptide(L)'
;MIIKKYSEADYEFHLAIVRASHNSVFYNVMSSIKDIYYYYLEELNRALGITLESVEAHIKVYMSIKNRDASTAVEVLNEAMSGNIIAIEKIKSTETSGTK
;
A
#
# COMPACT_ATOMS: atom_id res chain seq x y z
N MET A 1 14.23 -11.90 2.41
CA MET A 1 14.35 -11.07 3.63
C MET A 1 13.96 -9.61 3.37
N ILE A 2 14.34 -9.00 2.24
CA ILE A 2 14.03 -7.59 1.93
C ILE A 2 12.53 -7.34 1.74
N ILE A 3 11.84 -8.15 0.94
CA ILE A 3 10.38 -8.03 0.70
C ILE A 3 9.60 -8.01 2.01
N LYS A 4 9.80 -9.00 2.88
CA LYS A 4 9.13 -9.08 4.19
C LYS A 4 9.33 -7.81 5.03
N LYS A 5 10.57 -7.31 5.12
CA LYS A 5 10.88 -6.10 5.88
C LYS A 5 10.22 -4.86 5.29
N TYR A 6 10.16 -4.75 3.96
CA TYR A 6 9.48 -3.64 3.30
C TYR A 6 7.97 -3.70 3.52
N SER A 7 7.36 -4.86 3.32
CA SER A 7 5.93 -5.08 3.59
C SER A 7 5.56 -4.84 5.06
N GLU A 8 6.46 -5.19 5.99
CA GLU A 8 6.33 -4.85 7.41
C GLU A 8 6.31 -3.33 7.64
N ALA A 9 7.26 -2.62 7.05
CA ALA A 9 7.37 -1.16 7.17
C ALA A 9 6.19 -0.42 6.51
N ASP A 10 5.71 -0.90 5.37
CA ASP A 10 4.55 -0.36 4.64
C ASP A 10 3.27 -0.43 5.50
N TYR A 11 2.98 -1.61 6.06
CA TYR A 11 1.87 -1.76 7.01
C TYR A 11 2.01 -0.84 8.23
N GLU A 12 3.19 -0.80 8.86
CA GLU A 12 3.39 0.02 10.06
C GLU A 12 3.27 1.53 9.74
N PHE A 13 3.66 1.96 8.55
CA PHE A 13 3.43 3.32 8.07
C PHE A 13 1.93 3.64 8.00
N HIS A 14 1.13 2.78 7.36
CA HIS A 14 -0.32 2.98 7.29
C HIS A 14 -1.00 2.87 8.67
N LEU A 15 -0.55 1.94 9.52
CA LEU A 15 -1.05 1.80 10.88
C LEU A 15 -0.75 3.04 11.73
N ALA A 16 0.41 3.68 11.54
CA ALA A 16 0.76 4.92 12.23
C ALA A 16 -0.20 6.07 11.84
N ILE A 17 -0.55 6.18 10.56
CA ILE A 17 -1.55 7.16 10.08
C ILE A 17 -2.92 6.86 10.71
N VAL A 18 -3.34 5.59 10.72
CA VAL A 18 -4.60 5.17 11.36
C VAL A 18 -4.61 5.51 12.85
N ARG A 19 -3.51 5.25 13.58
CA ARG A 19 -3.38 5.61 15.01
C ARG A 19 -3.45 7.11 15.22
N ALA A 20 -2.85 7.91 14.34
CA ALA A 20 -2.87 9.37 14.41
C ALA A 20 -4.27 9.98 14.19
N SER A 21 -5.22 9.23 13.62
CA SER A 21 -6.62 9.65 13.51
C SER A 21 -7.35 9.70 14.87
N HIS A 22 -6.79 9.07 15.91
CA HIS A 22 -7.43 8.88 17.21
C HIS A 22 -8.81 8.21 17.14
N ASN A 23 -9.10 7.49 16.05
CA ASN A 23 -10.33 6.75 15.85
C ASN A 23 -10.11 5.25 16.12
N SER A 24 -10.67 4.75 17.22
CA SER A 24 -10.53 3.35 17.63
C SER A 24 -11.17 2.37 16.64
N VAL A 25 -12.22 2.78 15.92
CA VAL A 25 -12.85 1.93 14.89
C VAL A 25 -11.85 1.67 13.76
N PHE A 26 -11.17 2.72 13.26
CA PHE A 26 -10.18 2.56 12.19
C PHE A 26 -9.01 1.68 12.63
N TYR A 27 -8.50 1.88 13.85
CA TYR A 27 -7.45 1.03 14.40
C TYR A 27 -7.87 -0.43 14.50
N ASN A 28 -9.07 -0.69 15.04
CA ASN A 28 -9.57 -2.05 15.21
C ASN A 28 -9.79 -2.75 13.87
N VAL A 29 -10.36 -2.06 12.88
CA VAL A 29 -10.51 -2.60 11.52
C VAL A 29 -9.14 -2.96 10.94
N MET A 30 -8.19 -2.02 10.94
CA MET A 30 -6.84 -2.25 10.41
C MET A 30 -6.14 -3.42 11.11
N SER A 31 -6.23 -3.48 12.43
CA SER A 31 -5.63 -4.56 13.22
C SER A 31 -6.29 -5.91 12.98
N SER A 32 -7.61 -5.95 12.73
CA SER A 32 -8.34 -7.19 12.47
C SER A 32 -7.99 -7.82 11.12
N ILE A 33 -7.56 -7.01 10.15
CA ILE A 33 -7.15 -7.45 8.81
C ILE A 33 -5.63 -7.57 8.66
N LYS A 34 -4.86 -7.44 9.75
CA LYS A 34 -3.39 -7.40 9.72
C LYS A 34 -2.77 -8.54 8.90
N ASP A 35 -3.17 -9.79 9.18
CA ASP A 35 -2.54 -10.95 8.57
C ASP A 35 -2.82 -11.03 7.05
N ILE A 36 -4.07 -10.77 6.65
CA ILE A 36 -4.43 -10.76 5.23
C ILE A 36 -3.80 -9.57 4.51
N TYR A 37 -3.71 -8.41 5.18
CA TYR A 37 -3.10 -7.23 4.60
C TYR A 37 -1.58 -7.40 4.43
N TYR A 38 -0.91 -8.00 5.40
CA TYR A 38 0.51 -8.37 5.26
C TYR A 38 0.75 -9.35 4.12
N TYR A 39 -0.07 -10.39 4.04
CA TYR A 39 0.02 -11.35 2.95
C TYR A 39 -0.14 -10.65 1.59
N TYR A 40 -1.13 -9.75 1.46
CA TYR A 40 -1.32 -8.94 0.27
C TYR A 40 -0.07 -8.11 -0.08
N LEU A 41 0.52 -7.40 0.90
CA LEU A 41 1.70 -6.59 0.67
C LEU A 41 2.92 -7.43 0.27
N GLU A 42 3.13 -8.58 0.89
CA GLU A 42 4.24 -9.47 0.53
C GLU A 42 4.11 -9.98 -0.91
N GLU A 43 2.91 -10.38 -1.33
CA GLU A 43 2.68 -10.90 -2.67
C GLU A 43 2.70 -9.80 -3.74
N LEU A 44 2.18 -8.61 -3.42
CA LEU A 44 2.28 -7.43 -4.28
C LEU A 44 3.76 -7.10 -4.57
N ASN A 45 4.58 -7.01 -3.52
CA ASN A 45 6.00 -6.69 -3.62
C ASN A 45 6.82 -7.83 -4.25
N ARG A 46 6.37 -9.08 -4.14
CA ARG A 46 6.98 -10.22 -4.84
C ARG A 46 6.72 -10.15 -6.34
N ALA A 47 5.50 -9.80 -6.74
CA ALA A 47 5.08 -9.79 -8.14
C ALA A 47 5.59 -8.54 -8.89
N LEU A 48 5.52 -7.37 -8.26
CA LEU A 48 5.86 -6.08 -8.88
C LEU A 48 7.28 -5.60 -8.56
N GLY A 49 7.90 -6.18 -7.53
CA GLY A 49 9.12 -5.64 -6.93
C GLY A 49 8.85 -4.42 -6.05
N ILE A 50 9.88 -4.02 -5.30
CA ILE A 50 9.87 -2.77 -4.53
C ILE A 50 10.36 -1.68 -5.47
N THR A 51 9.47 -0.77 -5.87
CA THR A 51 9.77 0.27 -6.86
C THR A 51 10.06 1.61 -6.20
N LEU A 52 10.79 2.48 -6.91
CA LEU A 52 11.06 3.84 -6.43
C LEU A 52 9.75 4.64 -6.35
N GLU A 53 8.84 4.43 -7.29
CA GLU A 53 7.54 5.08 -7.36
C GLU A 53 6.67 4.77 -6.12
N SER A 54 6.72 3.52 -5.62
CA SER A 54 6.02 3.13 -4.39
C SER A 54 6.57 3.91 -3.18
N VAL A 55 7.90 4.01 -3.05
CA VAL A 55 8.53 4.77 -1.97
C VAL A 55 8.23 6.26 -2.06
N GLU A 56 8.29 6.84 -3.26
CA GLU A 56 7.97 8.24 -3.51
C GLU A 56 6.50 8.56 -3.19
N ALA A 57 5.57 7.65 -3.50
CA ALA A 57 4.17 7.79 -3.13
C ALA A 57 4.00 7.87 -1.60
N HIS A 58 4.66 6.99 -0.84
CA HIS A 58 4.64 7.03 0.63
C HIS A 58 5.22 8.35 1.18
N ILE A 59 6.33 8.84 0.60
CA ILE A 59 6.92 10.14 0.99
C ILE A 59 5.94 11.28 0.71
N LYS A 60 5.27 11.29 -0.45
CA LYS A 60 4.28 12.31 -0.81
C LYS A 60 3.10 12.29 0.16
N VAL A 61 2.54 11.12 0.49
CA VAL A 61 1.47 11.00 1.50
C VAL A 61 1.91 11.57 2.84
N TYR A 62 3.11 11.20 3.32
CA TYR A 62 3.65 11.71 4.57
C TYR A 62 3.80 13.25 4.56
N MET A 63 4.37 13.81 3.49
CA MET A 63 4.57 15.25 3.36
C MET A 63 3.25 16.00 3.29
N SER A 64 2.25 15.47 2.57
CA SER A 64 0.90 16.07 2.51
C SER A 64 0.24 16.07 3.89
N ILE A 65 0.30 14.97 4.64
CA ILE A 65 -0.20 14.91 6.03
C ILE A 65 0.54 15.93 6.91
N LYS A 66 1.87 15.97 6.83
CA LYS A 66 2.70 16.91 7.59
C LYS A 66 2.33 18.37 7.29
N ASN A 67 2.00 18.67 6.05
CA ASN A 67 1.58 20.00 5.59
C ASN A 67 0.08 20.28 5.83
N ARG A 68 -0.65 19.37 6.49
CA ARG A 68 -2.10 19.45 6.73
C ARG A 68 -2.93 19.51 5.44
N ASP A 69 -2.40 18.98 4.35
CA ASP A 69 -3.07 18.87 3.06
C ASP A 69 -3.69 17.48 2.91
N ALA A 70 -4.88 17.33 3.50
CA ALA A 70 -5.62 16.07 3.45
C ALA A 70 -6.05 15.70 2.02
N SER A 71 -6.39 16.69 1.19
CA SER A 71 -6.84 16.47 -0.18
C SER A 71 -5.74 15.81 -1.02
N THR A 72 -4.54 16.38 -1.00
CA THR A 72 -3.40 15.81 -1.74
C THR A 72 -2.98 14.46 -1.17
N ALA A 73 -3.06 14.26 0.16
CA ALA A 73 -2.77 12.95 0.75
C ALA A 73 -3.73 11.86 0.24
N VAL A 74 -5.02 12.18 0.13
CA VAL A 74 -6.05 11.27 -0.41
C VAL A 74 -5.84 11.01 -1.90
N GLU A 75 -5.56 12.05 -2.69
CA GLU A 75 -5.30 11.92 -4.13
C GLU A 75 -4.12 10.99 -4.42
N VAL A 76 -2.96 11.25 -3.79
CA VAL A 76 -1.75 10.42 -3.96
C VAL A 76 -2.00 8.97 -3.55
N LEU A 77 -2.73 8.75 -2.46
CA LEU A 77 -3.06 7.40 -2.00
C LEU A 77 -3.98 6.67 -3.00
N ASN A 78 -4.99 7.36 -3.52
CA ASN A 78 -5.92 6.80 -4.51
C ASN A 78 -5.21 6.46 -5.84
N GLU A 79 -4.28 7.31 -6.28
CA GLU A 79 -3.45 7.06 -7.46
C GLU A 79 -2.57 5.81 -7.27
N ALA A 80 -1.88 5.70 -6.13
CA ALA A 80 -1.05 4.55 -5.81
C ALA A 80 -1.86 3.24 -5.77
N MET A 81 -3.04 3.27 -5.13
CA MET A 81 -3.94 2.12 -5.05
C MET A 81 -4.50 1.73 -6.43
N SER A 82 -4.86 2.71 -7.26
CA SER A 82 -5.32 2.47 -8.63
C SER A 82 -4.20 1.86 -9.48
N GLY A 83 -2.97 2.35 -9.32
CA GLY A 83 -1.78 1.78 -9.97
C GLY A 83 -1.57 0.32 -9.60
N ASN A 84 -1.72 -0.04 -8.32
CA ASN A 84 -1.63 -1.43 -7.87
C ASN A 84 -2.67 -2.33 -8.54
N ILE A 85 -3.92 -1.87 -8.65
CA ILE A 85 -5.00 -2.62 -9.32
C ILE A 85 -4.65 -2.87 -10.79
N ILE A 86 -4.27 -1.82 -11.52
CA ILE A 86 -3.91 -1.92 -12.95
C ILE A 86 -2.75 -2.92 -13.14
N ALA A 87 -1.73 -2.86 -12.27
CA ALA A 87 -0.59 -3.75 -12.34
C ALA A 87 -0.97 -5.22 -12.10
N ILE A 88 -1.84 -5.48 -11.11
CA ILE A 88 -2.38 -6.82 -10.83
C ILE A 88 -3.21 -7.35 -12.01
N GLU A 89 -4.08 -6.52 -12.59
CA GLU A 89 -4.89 -6.89 -13.76
C GLU A 89 -4.01 -7.25 -14.96
N LYS A 90 -2.93 -6.49 -15.18
CA LYS A 90 -1.95 -6.76 -16.23
C LYS A 90 -1.30 -8.14 -16.04
N ILE A 91 -0.86 -8.47 -14.82
CA ILE A 91 -0.27 -9.78 -14.51
C ILE A 91 -1.27 -10.92 -14.80
N LYS A 92 -2.52 -10.79 -14.33
CA LYS A 92 -3.57 -11.79 -14.59
C LYS A 92 -3.79 -12.00 -16.09
N SER A 93 -3.81 -10.93 -16.88
CA SER A 93 -4.00 -11.02 -18.32
C SER A 93 -2.83 -11.74 -19.03
N THR A 94 -1.59 -11.50 -18.59
CA THR A 94 -0.41 -12.15 -19.15
C THR A 94 -0.35 -13.65 -18.85
N GLU A 95 -0.73 -14.07 -17.64
CA GLU A 95 -0.82 -15.49 -17.28
C GLU A 95 -1.86 -16.23 -18.12
N THR A 96 -2.98 -15.57 -18.43
CA THR A 96 -4.05 -16.17 -19.24
C THR A 96 -3.65 -16.34 -20.72
N SER A 97 -2.79 -15.46 -21.24
CA SER A 97 -2.30 -15.52 -22.63
C SER A 97 -1.15 -16.51 -22.87
N GLY A 98 -0.47 -16.98 -21.82
CA GLY A 98 0.67 -17.91 -21.91
C GLY A 98 0.31 -19.40 -21.93
N THR A 99 -0.99 -19.76 -21.97
CA THR A 99 -1.47 -21.15 -21.88
C THR A 99 -2.02 -21.70 -23.21
N LYS A 100 -1.56 -21.20 -24.36
CA LYS A 100 -1.86 -21.78 -25.69
C LYS A 100 -0.63 -22.39 -26.32
#